data_AF-A0ABD3ST69-F1
#
_entry.id   AF-A0ABD3ST69-F1
#
_cell.length_a   1.000
_cell.length_b   1.000
_cell.length_c   1.000
_cell.angle_alpha   90.00
_cell.angle_beta   90.00
_cell.angle_gamma   90.00
#
_symmetry.space_group_name_H-M   'P 1'
#
loop_
_entity.id
_entity.type
_entity.pdbx_description
1 polymer ?
#
loop_
_entity_poly.entity_id
_entity_poly.type
_entity_poly.pdbx_seq_one_letter_code
_entity_poly.pdbx_strand_id
1 'polypeptide(L)'
;MAGRWQYPIEQVTTLGYLKSPLRRPHSIVERWNPYEISLFEGALALYGKAFHMIRKAIETKSTKEIVEFYYVWKKTSHGRQWKSSYVGEIDESDSDDEVDRVAVDKSDNNDGEGKRNIDGMIGGIAGGAMGGRGKG
;
A
#
# COMPACT_ATOMS: atom_id res chain seq x y z
N MET A 1 -15.69 26.19 45.83
CA MET A 1 -14.99 25.12 45.11
C MET A 1 -15.17 25.38 43.62
N ALA A 2 -14.09 25.69 42.89
CA ALA A 2 -14.18 26.04 41.47
C ALA A 2 -14.35 24.77 40.64
N GLY A 3 -15.49 24.63 39.96
CA GLY A 3 -15.74 23.54 39.02
C GLY A 3 -14.75 23.65 37.85
N ARG A 4 -13.98 22.58 37.63
CA ARG A 4 -13.06 22.47 36.49
C ARG A 4 -13.92 22.44 35.22
N TRP A 5 -13.90 23.51 34.42
CA TRP A 5 -14.51 23.52 33.09
C TRP A 5 -13.70 22.60 32.18
N GLN A 6 -13.97 21.29 32.27
CA GLN A 6 -13.46 20.33 31.31
C GLN A 6 -14.42 20.35 30.13
N TYR A 7 -14.08 21.10 29.09
CA TYR A 7 -14.81 21.01 27.83
C TYR A 7 -14.71 19.55 27.35
N PRO A 8 -15.85 18.88 27.11
CA PRO A 8 -15.83 17.58 26.46
C PRO A 8 -15.21 17.81 25.08
N ILE A 9 -13.96 17.40 24.91
CA ILE A 9 -13.35 17.28 23.59
C ILE A 9 -14.22 16.28 22.85
N GLU A 10 -15.10 16.77 21.97
CA GLU A 10 -15.85 15.92 21.07
C GLU A 10 -14.82 15.09 20.30
N GLN A 11 -14.72 13.81 20.65
CA GLN A 11 -13.86 12.88 19.94
C GLN A 11 -14.38 12.85 18.51
N VAL A 12 -13.60 13.41 17.59
CA VAL A 12 -13.98 13.51 16.18
C VAL A 12 -14.26 12.11 15.69
N THR A 13 -15.55 11.79 15.55
CA THR A 13 -15.99 10.46 15.16
C THR A 13 -15.67 10.26 13.68
N THR A 14 -15.28 9.05 13.27
CA THR A 14 -14.98 8.72 11.86
C THR A 14 -16.11 9.15 10.92
N LEU A 15 -17.36 8.89 11.33
CA LEU A 15 -18.55 9.32 10.59
C LEU A 15 -18.66 10.84 10.49
N GLY A 16 -18.38 11.56 11.59
CA GLY A 16 -18.38 13.02 11.62
C GLY A 16 -17.32 13.62 10.69
N TYR A 17 -16.13 13.04 10.67
CA TYR A 17 -15.07 13.44 9.75
C TYR A 17 -15.45 13.20 8.29
N LEU A 18 -16.03 12.02 7.97
CA LEU A 18 -16.48 11.68 6.62
C LEU A 18 -17.59 12.61 6.11
N LYS A 19 -18.50 13.03 7.00
CA LYS A 19 -19.63 13.92 6.66
C LYS A 19 -19.33 15.40 6.82
N SER A 20 -18.11 15.78 7.24
CA SER A 20 -17.75 17.18 7.50
C SER A 20 -17.70 17.98 6.20
N PRO A 21 -18.35 19.16 6.12
CA PRO A 21 -18.27 20.04 4.95
C PRO A 21 -16.87 20.65 4.74
N LEU A 22 -16.01 20.59 5.77
CA LEU A 22 -14.61 21.04 5.69
C LEU A 22 -13.66 19.96 5.18
N ARG A 23 -14.12 18.71 5.09
CA ARG A 23 -13.36 17.63 4.46
C ARG A 23 -13.17 17.99 3.00
N ARG A 24 -11.97 17.76 2.43
CA ARG A 24 -11.78 17.80 0.98
C ARG A 24 -12.43 16.54 0.38
N PRO A 25 -13.61 16.63 -0.24
CA PRO A 25 -14.26 15.45 -0.77
C PRO A 25 -13.45 14.97 -1.99
N HIS A 26 -13.36 13.65 -2.19
CA HIS A 26 -12.67 13.04 -3.34
C HIS A 26 -11.15 13.20 -3.29
N SER A 27 -10.53 12.79 -2.18
CA SER A 27 -9.08 12.57 -2.16
C SER A 27 -8.66 11.60 -3.27
N ILE A 28 -7.39 11.65 -3.69
CA ILE A 28 -6.90 10.77 -4.76
C ILE A 28 -7.23 9.31 -4.46
N VAL A 29 -7.07 8.87 -3.21
CA VAL A 29 -7.37 7.49 -2.78
C VAL A 29 -8.87 7.17 -2.84
N GLU A 30 -9.75 8.12 -2.51
CA GLU A 30 -11.21 7.90 -2.54
C GLU A 30 -11.76 7.73 -3.96
N ARG A 31 -11.06 8.22 -4.99
CA ARG A 31 -11.48 8.07 -6.40
C ARG A 31 -11.12 6.70 -6.99
N TRP A 32 -10.41 5.87 -6.23
CA TRP A 32 -9.95 4.56 -6.65
C TRP A 32 -10.74 3.47 -5.92
N ASN A 33 -11.34 2.59 -6.70
CA ASN A 33 -11.97 1.38 -6.16
C ASN A 33 -10.87 0.34 -5.81
N PRO A 34 -11.02 -0.44 -4.72
CA PRO A 34 -10.19 -1.61 -4.45
C PRO A 34 -9.77 -2.45 -5.67
N TYR A 35 -10.68 -2.71 -6.62
CA TYR A 35 -10.34 -3.46 -7.84
C TYR A 35 -9.28 -2.74 -8.70
N GLU A 36 -9.42 -1.43 -8.89
CA GLU A 36 -8.46 -0.62 -9.66
C GLU A 36 -7.10 -0.54 -8.95
N ILE A 37 -7.11 -0.52 -7.61
CA ILE A 37 -5.88 -0.56 -6.80
C ILE A 37 -5.15 -1.90 -7.02
N SER A 38 -5.86 -3.02 -7.00
CA SER A 38 -5.26 -4.34 -7.27
C SER A 38 -4.69 -4.44 -8.69
N LEU A 39 -5.40 -3.90 -9.70
CA LEU A 39 -4.90 -3.82 -11.07
C LEU A 39 -3.64 -2.97 -11.16
N PHE A 40 -3.61 -1.83 -10.48
CA PHE A 40 -2.43 -0.96 -10.41
C PHE A 40 -1.23 -1.68 -9.80
N GLU A 41 -1.38 -2.32 -8.64
CA GLU A 41 -0.28 -3.01 -7.95
C GLU A 41 0.28 -4.16 -8.79
N GLY A 42 -0.61 -4.99 -9.38
CA GLY A 42 -0.19 -6.07 -10.27
C GLY A 42 0.51 -5.55 -11.54
N ALA A 43 -0.03 -4.52 -12.19
CA ALA A 43 0.57 -3.94 -13.38
C ALA A 43 1.91 -3.23 -13.07
N LEU A 44 2.04 -2.58 -11.92
CA LEU A 44 3.29 -1.95 -11.47
C LEU A 44 4.37 -3.00 -11.18
N ALA A 45 4.00 -4.17 -10.64
CA ALA A 45 4.92 -5.28 -10.45
C ALA A 45 5.41 -5.89 -11.78
N LEU A 46 4.54 -5.96 -12.80
CA LEU A 46 4.87 -6.53 -14.12
C LEU A 46 5.65 -5.57 -15.02
N TYR A 47 5.26 -4.30 -15.06
CA TYR A 47 5.75 -3.32 -16.04
C TYR A 47 6.63 -2.22 -15.43
N GLY A 48 6.82 -2.21 -14.11
CA GLY A 48 7.53 -1.13 -13.42
C GLY A 48 6.88 0.23 -13.65
N LYS A 49 7.68 1.30 -13.72
CA LYS A 49 7.19 2.68 -13.93
C LYS A 49 6.71 2.98 -15.37
N ALA A 50 6.42 1.97 -16.19
CA ALA A 50 5.84 2.14 -17.53
C ALA A 50 4.34 2.48 -17.44
N PHE A 51 4.00 3.70 -16.99
CA PHE A 51 2.62 4.10 -16.68
C PHE A 51 1.63 4.02 -17.86
N HIS A 52 2.12 4.08 -19.09
CA HIS A 52 1.30 3.88 -20.30
C HIS A 52 0.84 2.42 -20.44
N MET A 53 1.63 1.44 -19.98
CA MET A 53 1.23 0.03 -19.92
C MET A 53 0.25 -0.23 -18.78
N ILE A 54 0.47 0.40 -17.62
CA ILE A 54 -0.46 0.35 -16.49
C ILE A 54 -1.83 0.92 -16.88
N ARG A 55 -1.86 2.02 -17.64
CA ARG A 55 -3.11 2.59 -18.21
C ARG A 55 -3.88 1.57 -19.05
N LYS A 56 -3.19 0.76 -19.85
CA LYS A 56 -3.83 -0.27 -20.68
C LYS A 56 -4.45 -1.39 -19.83
N ALA A 57 -3.91 -1.67 -18.64
CA ALA A 57 -4.46 -2.68 -17.75
C ALA A 57 -5.67 -2.18 -16.95
N ILE A 58 -5.69 -0.91 -16.53
CA ILE A 58 -6.76 -0.34 -15.71
C ILE A 58 -7.92 0.15 -16.57
N GLU A 59 -7.63 0.74 -17.75
CA GLU A 59 -8.57 1.29 -18.74
C GLU A 59 -9.45 2.47 -18.27
N THR A 60 -9.89 2.48 -17.01
CA THR A 60 -10.79 3.46 -16.40
C THR A 60 -10.10 4.74 -15.93
N LYS A 61 -8.78 4.72 -15.68
CA LYS A 61 -8.00 5.83 -15.08
C LYS A 61 -6.94 6.35 -16.02
N SER A 62 -6.87 7.66 -16.29
CA SER A 62 -5.89 8.26 -17.22
C SER A 62 -4.45 8.06 -16.76
N THR A 63 -3.49 8.14 -17.68
CA THR A 63 -2.07 8.09 -17.31
C THR A 63 -1.73 9.16 -16.28
N LYS A 64 -2.34 10.36 -16.38
CA LYS A 64 -2.21 11.42 -15.39
C LYS A 64 -2.70 10.97 -14.01
N GLU A 65 -3.91 10.42 -13.93
CA GLU A 65 -4.48 9.93 -12.66
C GLU A 65 -3.67 8.78 -12.06
N ILE A 66 -3.12 7.90 -12.90
CA ILE A 66 -2.23 6.80 -12.47
C ILE A 66 -0.94 7.34 -11.87
N VAL A 67 -0.32 8.36 -12.50
CA VAL A 67 0.89 9.00 -11.98
C VAL A 67 0.58 9.72 -10.66
N GLU A 68 -0.52 10.48 -10.59
CA GLU A 68 -0.97 11.12 -9.34
C GLU A 68 -1.18 10.09 -8.21
N PHE A 69 -1.84 8.97 -8.52
CA PHE A 69 -2.04 7.89 -7.56
C PHE A 69 -0.73 7.25 -7.13
N TYR A 70 0.22 7.02 -8.05
CA TYR A 70 1.53 6.44 -7.74
C TYR A 70 2.27 7.22 -6.65
N TYR A 71 2.28 8.55 -6.70
CA TYR A 71 2.98 9.37 -5.71
C TYR A 71 2.34 9.30 -4.31
N VAL A 72 1.02 9.11 -4.23
CA VAL A 72 0.34 8.89 -2.94
C VAL A 72 0.56 7.45 -2.47
N TRP A 73 0.40 6.48 -3.37
CA TRP A 73 0.52 5.05 -3.07
C TRP A 73 1.94 4.66 -2.64
N LYS A 74 3.00 5.22 -3.25
CA LYS A 74 4.39 4.87 -2.90
C LYS A 74 4.77 5.21 -1.45
N LYS A 75 4.01 6.11 -0.81
CA LYS A 75 4.16 6.49 0.61
C LYS A 75 3.44 5.52 1.57
N THR A 76 2.65 4.58 1.07
CA THR A 76 1.96 3.55 1.87
C THR A 76 2.91 2.39 2.23
N SER A 77 2.45 1.46 3.08
CA SER A 77 3.20 0.23 3.39
C SER A 77 3.42 -0.67 2.17
N HIS A 78 2.47 -0.71 1.23
CA HIS A 78 2.58 -1.47 -0.02
C HIS A 78 3.65 -0.85 -0.93
N GLY A 79 3.65 0.48 -1.03
CA GLY A 79 4.66 1.24 -1.76
C GLY A 79 6.08 1.00 -1.24
N ARG A 80 6.27 1.01 0.09
CA ARG A 80 7.57 0.71 0.71
C ARG A 80 8.04 -0.72 0.43
N GLN A 81 7.14 -1.69 0.53
CA GLN A 81 7.46 -3.09 0.21
C GLN A 81 7.89 -3.24 -1.25
N TRP A 82 7.12 -2.66 -2.18
CA TRP A 82 7.47 -2.67 -3.60
C TRP A 82 8.84 -2.03 -3.85
N LYS A 83 9.14 -0.88 -3.23
CA LYS A 83 10.46 -0.21 -3.36
C LYS A 83 11.62 -1.10 -2.91
N SER A 84 11.45 -1.86 -1.83
CA SER A 84 12.48 -2.78 -1.33
C SER A 84 12.79 -3.92 -2.32
N SER A 85 11.77 -4.38 -3.05
CA SER A 85 11.90 -5.48 -4.02
C SER A 85 12.16 -5.02 -5.46
N TYR A 86 11.99 -3.73 -5.76
CA TYR A 86 12.11 -3.20 -7.12
C TYR A 86 13.56 -2.91 -7.49
N VAL A 87 14.12 -3.71 -8.40
CA VAL A 87 15.49 -3.58 -8.93
C VAL A 87 15.52 -2.63 -10.15
N GLY A 88 15.01 -1.41 -9.99
CA GLY A 88 15.15 -0.35 -10.99
C GLY A 88 16.03 0.77 -10.46
N GLU A 89 16.54 1.64 -11.35
CA GLU A 89 17.32 2.82 -10.93
C GLU A 89 16.53 3.60 -9.86
N ILE A 90 17.11 3.63 -8.66
CA ILE A 90 16.57 4.39 -7.54
C ILE A 90 16.83 5.83 -7.90
N ASP A 91 15.77 6.54 -8.28
CA ASP A 91 15.81 7.96 -8.51
C ASP A 91 16.19 8.63 -7.18
N GLU A 92 17.39 9.22 -7.11
CA GLU A 92 17.93 9.87 -5.91
C GLU A 92 17.01 10.99 -5.39
N SER A 93 16.09 11.50 -6.24
CA SER A 93 15.08 12.48 -5.87
C SER A 93 13.96 11.96 -4.94
N ASP A 94 13.92 10.66 -4.60
CA ASP A 94 12.94 10.06 -3.68
C ASP A 94 13.34 10.10 -2.19
N SER A 95 14.48 10.73 -1.87
CA SER A 95 15.07 10.75 -0.52
C SER A 95 14.47 11.80 0.44
N ASP A 96 13.74 12.80 -0.07
CA ASP A 96 13.39 14.01 0.70
C ASP A 96 12.04 13.96 1.45
N ASP A 97 11.32 12.84 1.44
CA ASP A 97 9.94 12.76 1.95
C ASP A 97 9.79 12.01 3.30
N GLU A 98 10.88 11.66 3.99
CA GLU A 98 10.83 11.00 5.32
C GLU A 98 10.62 12.02 6.45
N VAL A 99 9.47 12.71 6.46
CA VAL A 99 8.98 13.43 7.64
C VAL A 99 7.52 13.09 7.94
N ASP A 100 7.33 12.64 9.18
CA ASP A 100 6.08 12.49 9.93
C ASP A 100 5.22 11.23 9.71
N ARG A 101 5.39 10.26 10.63
CA ARG A 101 4.35 9.65 11.49
C ARG A 101 5.05 8.87 12.62
N VAL A 102 5.63 9.60 13.57
CA VAL A 102 6.09 9.04 14.84
C VAL A 102 5.05 9.36 15.90
N ALA A 103 4.19 8.39 16.23
CA ALA A 103 3.56 8.23 17.55
C ALA A 103 2.66 6.98 17.55
N VAL A 104 3.24 5.82 17.85
CA VAL A 104 2.55 4.83 18.68
C VAL A 104 3.53 4.44 19.78
N ASP A 105 3.12 4.85 20.98
CA ASP A 105 3.69 4.64 22.29
C ASP A 105 4.16 3.19 22.51
N LYS A 106 5.40 3.04 23.00
CA LYS A 106 5.88 1.77 23.54
C LYS A 106 5.39 1.65 24.98
N SER A 107 4.51 0.68 25.24
CA SER A 107 4.37 0.10 26.57
C SER A 107 4.74 -1.38 26.48
N ASP A 108 5.86 -1.72 27.11
CA ASP A 108 6.32 -3.08 27.34
C ASP A 108 5.33 -3.82 28.27
N ASN A 109 5.06 -5.09 27.98
CA ASN A 109 4.91 -6.12 29.02
C ASN A 109 5.10 -7.52 28.39
N ASN A 110 6.14 -8.17 28.90
CA ASN A 110 6.51 -9.57 28.72
C ASN A 110 5.45 -10.47 29.40
N ASP A 111 5.09 -11.60 28.78
CA ASP A 111 4.75 -12.86 29.47
C ASP A 111 4.34 -13.97 28.47
N GLY A 112 5.02 -15.13 28.56
CA GLY A 112 4.36 -16.45 28.45
C GLY A 112 4.32 -17.19 27.10
N GLU A 113 5.24 -18.15 26.98
CA GLU A 113 5.27 -19.40 26.20
C GLU A 113 4.13 -19.79 25.22
N GLY A 114 4.55 -20.32 24.05
CA GLY A 114 3.69 -21.12 23.18
C GLY A 114 4.37 -21.52 21.85
N LYS A 115 5.42 -22.34 21.91
CA LYS A 115 6.06 -22.91 20.71
C LYS A 115 5.05 -23.75 19.92
N ARG A 116 4.63 -23.28 18.74
CA ARG A 116 4.02 -24.11 17.71
C ARG A 116 4.80 -23.92 16.41
N ASN A 117 5.56 -24.95 16.07
CA ASN A 117 6.23 -25.11 14.79
C ASN A 117 5.18 -25.22 13.68
N ILE A 118 5.28 -24.37 12.66
CA ILE A 118 4.69 -24.58 11.34
C ILE A 118 5.74 -24.30 10.26
N ASP A 119 6.83 -25.07 10.30
CA ASP A 119 7.58 -25.34 9.08
C ASP A 119 6.65 -26.06 8.10
N GLY A 120 6.46 -25.47 6.90
CA GLY A 120 5.89 -26.17 5.75
C GLY A 120 4.48 -25.75 5.31
N MET A 121 4.37 -24.61 4.62
CA MET A 121 3.32 -24.29 3.64
C MET A 121 3.76 -22.93 3.05
N ILE A 122 4.43 -22.83 1.89
CA ILE A 122 3.88 -23.01 0.55
C ILE A 122 4.99 -23.60 -0.33
N GLY A 123 4.85 -24.87 -0.68
CA GLY A 123 5.69 -25.55 -1.66
C GLY A 123 5.24 -25.27 -3.09
N GLY A 124 6.23 -25.12 -3.98
CA GLY A 124 6.25 -25.72 -5.30
C GLY A 124 5.08 -25.44 -6.24
N ILE A 125 5.21 -24.41 -7.07
CA ILE A 125 4.59 -24.46 -8.40
C ILE A 125 5.42 -25.43 -9.25
N ALA A 126 4.84 -26.59 -9.48
CA ALA A 126 5.35 -27.66 -10.30
C ALA A 126 5.60 -27.19 -11.75
N GLY A 127 6.87 -27.17 -12.17
CA GLY A 127 7.26 -27.13 -13.58
C GLY A 127 7.19 -28.54 -14.16
N GLY A 128 6.05 -28.88 -14.76
CA GLY A 128 5.84 -30.14 -15.47
C GLY A 128 6.67 -30.24 -16.74
N ALA A 129 7.29 -31.42 -16.92
CA ALA A 129 8.08 -31.82 -18.06
C ALA A 129 7.26 -31.90 -19.37
N MET A 130 7.86 -31.51 -20.49
CA MET A 130 7.50 -32.01 -21.82
C MET A 130 8.75 -32.34 -22.64
N GLY A 131 9.04 -33.64 -22.71
CA GLY A 131 9.37 -34.40 -23.91
C GLY A 131 10.45 -33.87 -24.86
N GLY A 132 11.66 -34.40 -24.72
CA GLY A 132 12.63 -34.47 -25.81
C GLY A 132 12.15 -35.41 -26.92
N ARG A 133 12.37 -34.99 -28.17
CA ARG A 133 12.17 -35.82 -29.37
C ARG A 133 13.53 -35.97 -30.06
N GLY A 134 14.07 -37.17 -29.99
CA GLY A 134 15.35 -37.53 -30.60
C GLY A 134 15.32 -37.42 -32.13
N LYS A 135 16.45 -36.99 -32.68
CA LYS A 135 16.91 -37.32 -34.03
C LYS A 135 18.35 -37.82 -33.89
N GLY A 136 18.59 -39.02 -34.40
CA GLY A 136 19.87 -39.73 -34.36
C GLY A 136 19.62 -41.19 -34.67
#